data_AF-A0A7R9ZY64-F1
#
_entry.id   AF-A0A7R9ZY64-F1
#
_cell.length_a   1.000
_cell.length_b   1.000
_cell.length_c   1.000
_cell.angle_alpha   90.00
_cell.angle_beta   90.00
_cell.angle_gamma   90.00
#
_symmetry.space_group_name_H-M   'P 1'
#
loop_
_entity.id
_entity.type
_entity.pdbx_description
1 polymer ?
#
loop_
_entity_poly.entity_id
_entity_poly.type
_entity_poly.pdbx_seq_one_letter_code
_entity_poly.pdbx_strand_id
1 'polypeptide(L)'
;AGAAGEPMAEECEEGLVCGGGVPARALETAPRHRGLVAAGLALLGLAVLGLAASTSASPGDGGTGRLKRPAFETDGVIESQLLPRDQSKDHDGAAQHKRPTAVDAQDPDEVGKPGAGMPGWLVPMAVVLLLSCLCLLALARKCVLDYMTMQPGQRAMQRCTPVCFPEQPLWEPQQPPPEQICMGSTRRAPEVSLVFDDQGTARTVCAKFRPLGVKHLGQAPIVVRGFVINSYAKLELGVREGWRLTHVGGEDLKGSTNFEEVEGRLYDHLRDLPVWPLPLEFKVEGASEPTVIKFLQRPLGLGFDTKIPTVNRVYDSTPAQREGVQLGWRLTRIGDQRVHESQSSREVLQYLREAVEPLQEAD
;
A
#
# COMPACT_ATOMS: atom_id res chain seq x y z
N ALA A 1 -49.45 -30.83 -24.94
CA ALA A 1 -50.04 -31.27 -23.67
C ALA A 1 -48.98 -31.05 -22.59
N GLY A 2 -49.06 -30.10 -21.67
CA GLY A 2 -50.20 -29.34 -21.16
C GLY A 2 -50.33 -29.60 -19.65
N ALA A 3 -49.75 -28.71 -18.83
CA ALA A 3 -50.04 -28.42 -17.42
C ALA A 3 -49.13 -27.24 -17.04
N ALA A 4 -49.50 -25.97 -16.84
CA ALA A 4 -50.71 -25.31 -16.28
C ALA A 4 -50.99 -25.77 -14.85
N GLY A 5 -50.48 -25.05 -13.84
CA GLY A 5 -51.22 -24.12 -12.95
C GLY A 5 -50.90 -24.57 -11.51
N GLU A 6 -50.76 -23.77 -10.45
CA GLU A 6 -51.29 -22.46 -10.08
C GLU A 6 -50.40 -21.78 -9.02
N PRO A 7 -50.58 -20.47 -8.76
CA PRO A 7 -49.91 -19.70 -7.71
C PRO A 7 -50.77 -19.57 -6.43
N MET A 8 -50.13 -19.40 -5.27
CA MET A 8 -50.78 -19.00 -4.02
C MET A 8 -50.17 -17.68 -3.54
N ALA A 9 -50.98 -16.63 -3.67
CA ALA A 9 -50.88 -15.36 -2.95
C ALA A 9 -51.54 -15.57 -1.56
N GLU A 10 -51.10 -14.97 -0.46
CA GLU A 10 -51.49 -13.65 0.06
C GLU A 10 -51.97 -13.86 1.50
N GLU A 11 -51.39 -13.13 2.46
CA GLU A 11 -51.96 -12.61 3.73
C GLU A 11 -50.76 -12.17 4.60
N CYS A 12 -50.47 -10.88 4.71
CA CYS A 12 -51.07 -9.93 5.66
C CYS A 12 -50.86 -10.32 7.12
N GLU A 13 -49.85 -9.71 7.76
CA GLU A 13 -50.05 -9.17 9.11
C GLU A 13 -49.28 -7.85 9.27
N GLU A 14 -50.06 -6.81 9.53
CA GLU A 14 -49.67 -5.50 10.02
C GLU A 14 -49.22 -5.62 11.49
N GLY A 15 -48.14 -4.93 11.87
CA GLY A 15 -47.66 -5.02 13.25
C GLY A 15 -46.66 -3.95 13.67
N LEU A 16 -47.21 -2.88 14.25
CA LEU A 16 -46.61 -1.99 15.25
C LEU A 16 -45.47 -1.04 14.85
N VAL A 17 -45.93 0.19 14.64
CA VAL A 17 -45.34 1.48 15.04
C VAL A 17 -44.58 1.41 16.38
N CYS A 18 -43.28 1.72 16.33
CA CYS A 18 -42.53 2.25 17.47
C CYS A 18 -41.78 3.51 17.03
N GLY A 19 -42.40 4.67 17.28
CA GLY A 19 -41.79 5.98 17.13
C GLY A 19 -40.73 6.20 18.20
N GLY A 20 -39.46 6.16 17.80
CA GLY A 20 -38.32 6.63 18.60
C GLY A 20 -37.88 8.01 18.11
N GLY A 21 -38.40 9.06 18.73
CA GLY A 21 -37.98 10.44 18.47
C GLY A 21 -36.49 10.63 18.80
N VAL A 22 -35.69 10.97 17.79
CA VAL A 22 -34.30 11.38 17.95
C VAL A 22 -34.28 12.87 18.32
N PRO A 23 -33.69 13.28 19.46
CA PRO A 23 -33.59 14.69 19.80
C PRO A 23 -32.62 15.40 18.85
N ALA A 24 -33.09 16.55 18.35
CA ALA A 24 -32.36 17.49 17.51
C ALA A 24 -30.98 17.81 18.11
N ARG A 25 -29.93 17.47 17.36
CA ARG A 25 -28.56 17.89 17.64
C ARG A 25 -28.44 19.40 17.44
N ALA A 26 -28.05 20.08 18.52
CA ALA A 26 -27.62 21.48 18.49
C ALA A 26 -26.46 21.67 17.51
N LEU A 27 -26.62 22.63 16.60
CA LEU A 27 -25.53 23.20 15.82
C LEU A 27 -24.64 24.01 16.77
N GLU A 28 -23.51 23.44 17.18
CA GLU A 28 -22.38 24.24 17.67
C GLU A 28 -21.50 24.63 16.47
N THR A 29 -21.55 25.91 16.16
CA THR A 29 -20.67 26.60 15.22
C THR A 29 -19.24 26.64 15.77
N ALA A 30 -18.33 25.89 15.15
CA ALA A 30 -16.89 25.98 15.43
C ALA A 30 -16.27 27.24 14.76
N PRO A 31 -15.37 27.97 15.45
CA PRO A 31 -14.71 29.14 14.89
C PRO A 31 -13.62 28.77 13.88
N ARG A 32 -13.68 29.42 12.71
CA ARG A 32 -12.67 29.38 11.65
C ARG A 32 -11.38 30.10 12.10
N HIS A 33 -10.38 29.35 12.54
CA HIS A 33 -8.98 29.83 12.56
C HIS A 33 -8.25 29.36 11.29
N ARG A 34 -8.47 30.09 10.19
CA ARG A 34 -7.60 30.03 9.00
C ARG A 34 -7.27 31.46 8.60
N GLY A 35 -6.15 31.97 9.07
CA GLY A 35 -5.68 33.28 8.66
C GLY A 35 -4.51 33.79 9.50
N LEU A 36 -3.37 33.09 9.51
CA LEU A 36 -2.14 33.73 9.99
C LEU A 36 -0.81 33.15 9.49
N VAL A 37 -0.80 32.26 8.49
CA VAL A 37 0.46 31.69 7.94
C VAL A 37 0.76 32.21 6.52
N ALA A 38 -0.21 32.79 5.81
CA ALA A 38 -0.02 33.25 4.43
C ALA A 38 0.66 34.64 4.31
N ALA A 39 0.74 35.43 5.39
CA ALA A 39 1.33 36.77 5.33
C ALA A 39 2.86 36.79 5.52
N GLY A 40 3.46 35.73 6.07
CA GLY A 40 4.89 35.67 6.36
C GLY A 40 5.79 35.40 5.14
N LEU A 41 5.25 34.74 4.10
CA LEU A 41 6.02 34.34 2.91
C LEU A 41 6.07 35.41 1.81
N ALA A 42 5.16 36.40 1.83
CA ALA A 42 5.13 37.46 0.83
C ALA A 42 6.24 38.52 1.02
N LEU A 43 6.77 38.69 2.24
CA LEU A 43 7.80 39.71 2.52
C LEU A 43 9.24 39.22 2.23
N LEU A 44 9.47 37.91 2.15
CA LEU A 44 10.79 37.36 1.78
C LEU A 44 11.02 37.33 0.26
N GLY A 45 9.95 37.37 -0.55
CA GLY A 45 10.05 37.39 -2.02
C GLY A 45 10.49 38.73 -2.62
N LEU A 46 10.31 39.85 -1.91
CA LEU A 46 10.63 41.18 -2.43
C LEU A 46 12.09 41.62 -2.20
N ALA A 47 12.85 40.93 -1.35
CA ALA A 47 14.25 41.27 -1.11
C ALA A 47 15.22 40.69 -2.16
N VAL A 48 14.81 39.67 -2.92
CA VAL A 48 15.68 39.01 -3.92
C VAL A 48 15.58 39.64 -5.31
N LEU A 49 14.53 40.41 -5.59
CA LEU A 49 14.31 41.07 -6.89
C LEU A 49 14.97 42.44 -7.04
N GLY A 50 15.67 42.94 -6.02
CA GLY A 50 16.27 44.29 -6.02
C GLY A 50 17.70 44.42 -6.56
N LEU A 51 18.39 43.32 -6.91
CA LEU A 51 19.82 43.37 -7.29
C LEU A 51 20.13 43.00 -8.75
N ALA A 52 19.13 42.91 -9.63
CA ALA A 52 19.33 42.57 -11.04
C ALA A 52 18.89 43.69 -11.98
N ALA A 53 19.36 44.91 -11.75
CA ALA A 53 19.14 46.03 -12.68
C ALA A 53 20.37 46.94 -12.76
N SER A 54 21.39 46.53 -13.51
CA SER A 54 22.25 47.45 -14.29
C SER A 54 23.26 46.67 -15.13
N THR A 55 22.97 46.51 -16.42
CA THR A 55 23.92 46.73 -17.52
C THR A 55 23.15 46.65 -18.84
N SER A 56 22.91 47.82 -19.42
CA SER A 56 22.40 48.02 -20.77
C SER A 56 23.53 47.91 -21.79
N ALA A 57 23.33 47.16 -22.87
CA ALA A 57 23.78 47.50 -24.23
C ALA A 57 23.18 46.54 -25.28
N SER A 58 22.48 47.13 -26.24
CA SER A 58 21.93 46.56 -27.50
C SER A 58 22.99 46.69 -28.63
N PRO A 59 22.78 46.34 -29.93
CA PRO A 59 21.75 45.52 -30.62
C PRO A 59 22.32 44.51 -31.67
N GLY A 60 21.46 43.64 -32.21
CA GLY A 60 21.67 42.88 -33.47
C GLY A 60 20.72 41.69 -33.56
N ASP A 61 19.57 41.81 -34.21
CA ASP A 61 19.32 41.55 -35.65
C ASP A 61 19.16 40.06 -36.02
N GLY A 62 18.09 39.76 -36.77
CA GLY A 62 17.93 38.52 -37.53
C GLY A 62 17.07 37.41 -36.93
N GLY A 63 16.04 36.98 -37.68
CA GLY A 63 15.71 35.56 -37.76
C GLY A 63 14.28 35.15 -37.39
N THR A 64 13.37 35.26 -38.35
CA THR A 64 12.08 34.57 -38.36
C THR A 64 12.27 33.04 -38.33
N GLY A 65 11.96 32.41 -37.20
CA GLY A 65 12.02 30.97 -36.99
C GLY A 65 10.68 30.40 -36.55
N ARG A 66 9.94 29.84 -37.51
CA ARG A 66 8.67 29.13 -37.37
C ARG A 66 8.85 27.84 -36.53
N LEU A 67 8.50 27.86 -35.25
CA LEU A 67 8.53 26.68 -34.39
C LEU A 67 7.22 25.88 -34.48
N LYS A 68 7.36 24.71 -35.09
CA LYS A 68 6.41 23.60 -35.17
C LYS A 68 6.27 23.00 -33.77
N ARG A 69 5.08 23.06 -33.16
CA ARG A 69 4.76 22.32 -31.93
C ARG A 69 4.66 20.82 -32.27
N PRO A 70 5.34 19.91 -31.57
CA PRO A 70 4.94 18.52 -31.57
C PRO A 70 3.78 18.33 -30.58
N ALA A 71 2.75 17.63 -31.05
CA ALA A 71 1.72 17.04 -30.22
C ALA A 71 2.39 16.01 -29.29
N PHE A 72 2.13 16.12 -28.00
CA PHE A 72 2.51 15.13 -27.01
C PHE A 72 1.29 14.21 -26.83
N GLU A 73 1.29 13.11 -27.58
CA GLU A 73 0.33 12.02 -27.48
C GLU A 73 0.95 11.01 -26.50
N THR A 74 0.48 11.02 -25.25
CA THR A 74 0.88 10.05 -24.24
C THR A 74 -0.17 8.94 -24.20
N ASP A 75 -0.06 8.00 -25.12
CA ASP A 75 -0.65 6.68 -24.97
C ASP A 75 0.18 5.91 -23.95
N GLY A 76 -0.24 5.97 -22.69
CA GLY A 76 0.25 5.10 -21.62
C GLY A 76 -0.30 3.69 -21.80
N VAL A 77 0.10 3.00 -22.87
CA VAL A 77 -0.08 1.55 -22.98
C VAL A 77 0.94 0.91 -22.04
N ILE A 78 0.48 0.42 -20.89
CA ILE A 78 1.25 -0.55 -20.11
C ILE A 78 1.11 -1.88 -20.86
N GLU A 79 1.89 -2.01 -21.94
CA GLU A 79 2.09 -3.27 -22.63
C GLU A 79 3.15 -4.04 -21.83
N SER A 80 2.70 -5.11 -21.22
CA SER A 80 3.49 -6.07 -20.46
C SER A 80 4.59 -6.66 -21.34
N GLN A 81 5.81 -6.15 -21.25
CA GLN A 81 6.98 -6.90 -21.74
C GLN A 81 7.33 -8.01 -20.74
N LEU A 82 6.72 -9.17 -20.95
CA LEU A 82 7.26 -10.47 -20.56
C LEU A 82 7.08 -11.40 -21.75
N LEU A 83 8.01 -11.31 -22.70
CA LEU A 83 8.27 -12.40 -23.65
C LEU A 83 9.38 -13.30 -23.07
N PRO A 84 9.27 -14.62 -23.20
CA PRO A 84 10.28 -15.56 -22.71
C PRO A 84 11.56 -15.42 -23.54
N ARG A 85 12.68 -15.19 -22.86
CA ARG A 85 14.01 -15.23 -23.47
C ARG A 85 14.42 -16.69 -23.57
N ASP A 86 14.14 -17.27 -24.72
CA ASP A 86 14.66 -18.57 -25.14
C ASP A 86 16.20 -18.48 -25.24
N GLN A 87 16.90 -19.16 -24.33
CA GLN A 87 18.34 -19.41 -24.41
C GLN A 87 18.62 -20.88 -24.13
N SER A 88 18.23 -21.71 -25.09
CA SER A 88 19.03 -22.87 -25.47
C SER A 88 20.34 -22.36 -26.10
N LYS A 89 21.46 -22.55 -25.41
CA LYS A 89 22.74 -22.75 -26.10
C LYS A 89 23.71 -23.53 -25.22
N ASP A 90 23.78 -24.82 -25.53
CA ASP A 90 24.89 -25.69 -25.24
C ASP A 90 26.21 -25.04 -25.67
N HIS A 91 27.22 -25.06 -24.80
CA HIS A 91 28.61 -25.26 -25.22
C HIS A 91 29.47 -25.70 -24.03
N ASP A 92 29.84 -26.98 -24.08
CA ASP A 92 31.07 -27.52 -23.52
C ASP A 92 32.29 -26.69 -23.89
N GLY A 93 33.28 -26.60 -23.00
CA GLY A 93 34.56 -25.99 -23.37
C GLY A 93 35.51 -25.72 -22.22
N ALA A 94 36.13 -26.78 -21.71
CA ALA A 94 37.31 -26.71 -20.86
C ALA A 94 38.46 -25.92 -21.54
N ALA A 95 39.13 -25.03 -20.81
CA ALA A 95 40.57 -24.81 -20.96
C ALA A 95 41.13 -23.99 -19.79
N GLN A 96 42.07 -24.62 -19.09
CA GLN A 96 43.00 -24.01 -18.17
C GLN A 96 43.91 -23.02 -18.92
N HIS A 97 44.07 -21.80 -18.43
CA HIS A 97 45.33 -21.07 -18.64
C HIS A 97 45.73 -20.23 -17.43
N LYS A 98 47.05 -20.20 -17.27
CA LYS A 98 47.85 -20.05 -16.06
C LYS A 98 48.82 -18.90 -16.33
N ARG A 99 49.07 -18.05 -15.32
CA ARG A 99 50.21 -17.09 -15.16
C ARG A 99 50.23 -15.82 -16.06
N PRO A 100 51.09 -14.81 -15.77
CA PRO A 100 51.61 -14.29 -14.49
C PRO A 100 51.65 -12.73 -14.40
N THR A 101 52.11 -12.25 -13.23
CA THR A 101 52.66 -10.94 -12.81
C THR A 101 53.40 -10.04 -13.83
N ALA A 102 53.20 -8.73 -13.71
CA ALA A 102 54.15 -7.59 -13.86
C ALA A 102 53.41 -6.33 -13.30
N VAL A 103 53.82 -5.59 -12.26
CA VAL A 103 55.01 -4.73 -12.05
C VAL A 103 55.26 -3.74 -13.18
N ASP A 104 54.76 -2.51 -13.02
CA ASP A 104 55.32 -1.26 -13.55
C ASP A 104 54.74 -0.12 -12.67
N ALA A 105 55.54 0.56 -11.86
CA ALA A 105 56.53 1.60 -12.17
C ALA A 105 55.92 3.01 -12.00
N GLN A 106 56.55 3.76 -11.11
CA GLN A 106 56.28 5.15 -10.74
C GLN A 106 56.40 6.11 -11.92
N ASP A 107 55.60 7.18 -11.89
CA ASP A 107 55.95 8.45 -12.50
C ASP A 107 55.57 9.59 -11.52
N PRO A 108 56.52 10.29 -10.89
CA PRO A 108 56.24 11.42 -10.02
C PRO A 108 56.83 12.70 -10.61
N ASP A 109 56.12 13.42 -11.48
CA ASP A 109 56.46 14.81 -11.81
C ASP A 109 55.27 15.51 -12.50
N GLU A 110 54.43 16.22 -11.73
CA GLU A 110 53.68 17.37 -12.25
C GLU A 110 53.69 18.53 -11.26
N VAL A 111 54.74 19.35 -11.41
CA VAL A 111 54.71 20.80 -11.60
C VAL A 111 53.52 21.53 -10.93
N GLY A 112 53.83 22.18 -9.81
CA GLY A 112 52.92 23.06 -9.09
C GLY A 112 52.38 24.21 -9.96
N LYS A 113 51.06 24.18 -10.21
CA LYS A 113 50.30 25.34 -10.66
C LYS A 113 50.15 26.34 -9.51
N PRO A 114 50.47 27.63 -9.70
CA PRO A 114 50.24 28.67 -8.70
C PRO A 114 48.74 28.76 -8.42
N GLY A 115 48.39 28.72 -7.13
CA GLY A 115 47.02 28.68 -6.63
C GLY A 115 46.18 29.80 -7.24
N ALA A 116 45.16 29.39 -8.01
CA ALA A 116 44.08 30.27 -8.40
C ALA A 116 43.38 30.73 -7.10
N GLY A 117 43.69 31.95 -6.67
CA GLY A 117 43.03 32.58 -5.54
C GLY A 117 41.53 32.54 -5.77
N MET A 118 40.78 32.06 -4.76
CA MET A 118 39.33 32.00 -4.82
C MET A 118 38.80 33.38 -5.22
N PRO A 119 38.00 33.48 -6.30
CA PRO A 119 37.52 34.77 -6.75
C PRO A 119 36.67 35.42 -5.66
N GLY A 120 36.92 36.71 -5.40
CA GLY A 120 36.40 37.44 -4.24
C GLY A 120 34.87 37.47 -4.09
N TRP A 121 34.12 37.12 -5.14
CA TRP A 121 32.66 36.97 -5.09
C TRP A 121 32.18 35.67 -4.40
N LEU A 122 33.06 34.70 -4.16
CA LEU A 122 32.71 33.47 -3.43
C LEU A 122 32.51 33.70 -1.93
N VAL A 123 33.18 34.70 -1.35
CA VAL A 123 33.05 35.05 0.07
C VAL A 123 31.62 35.52 0.41
N PRO A 124 31.00 36.49 -0.29
CA PRO A 124 29.62 36.87 0.00
C PRO A 124 28.62 35.74 -0.28
N MET A 125 28.84 34.92 -1.31
CA MET A 125 28.00 33.74 -1.58
C MET A 125 28.04 32.72 -0.43
N ALA A 126 29.23 32.43 0.10
CA ALA A 126 29.39 31.53 1.24
C ALA A 126 28.71 32.09 2.51
N VAL A 127 28.80 33.40 2.74
CA VAL A 127 28.12 34.07 3.87
C VAL A 127 26.60 33.99 3.73
N VAL A 128 26.04 34.23 2.54
CA VAL A 128 24.59 34.13 2.29
C VAL A 128 24.11 32.68 2.49
N LEU A 129 24.86 31.70 2.01
CA LEU A 129 24.52 30.28 2.16
C LEU A 129 24.57 29.84 3.63
N LEU A 130 25.55 30.33 4.38
CA LEU A 130 25.69 30.05 5.82
C LEU A 130 24.56 30.70 6.64
N LEU A 131 24.20 31.95 6.33
CA LEU A 131 23.06 32.63 6.96
C LEU A 131 21.71 31.95 6.64
N SER A 132 21.52 31.51 5.39
CA SER A 132 20.35 30.72 4.99
C SER A 132 20.27 29.40 5.75
N CYS A 133 21.39 28.68 5.88
CA CYS A 133 21.48 27.44 6.65
C CYS A 133 21.15 27.66 8.14
N LEU A 134 21.70 28.70 8.76
CA LEU A 134 21.39 29.05 10.15
C LEU A 134 19.91 29.41 10.35
N CYS A 135 19.29 30.07 9.38
CA CYS A 135 17.86 30.40 9.41
C CYS A 135 16.99 29.13 9.36
N LEU A 136 17.31 28.18 8.48
CA LEU A 136 16.61 26.89 8.39
C LEU A 136 16.76 26.07 9.68
N LEU A 137 17.95 26.06 10.29
CA LEU A 137 18.18 25.37 11.56
C LEU A 137 17.40 26.02 12.72
N ALA A 138 17.30 27.35 12.76
CA ALA A 138 16.50 28.07 13.75
C ALA A 138 15.00 27.77 13.60
N LEU A 139 14.49 27.72 12.36
CA LEU A 139 13.11 27.34 12.07
C LEU A 139 12.82 25.89 12.45
N ALA A 140 13.71 24.95 12.11
CA ALA A 140 13.58 23.56 12.48
C ALA A 140 13.55 23.39 14.01
N ARG A 141 14.45 24.08 14.73
CA ARG A 141 14.47 24.06 16.21
C ARG A 141 13.18 24.61 16.81
N LYS A 142 12.61 25.68 16.24
CA LYS A 142 11.32 26.23 16.68
C LYS A 142 10.18 25.23 16.42
N CYS A 143 10.12 24.62 15.24
CA CYS A 143 9.12 23.59 14.94
C CYS A 143 9.20 22.38 15.88
N VAL A 144 10.40 21.93 16.24
CA VAL A 144 10.58 20.82 17.20
C VAL A 144 10.13 21.23 18.60
N LEU A 145 10.42 22.46 19.05
CA LEU A 145 9.95 22.97 20.35
C LEU A 145 8.42 23.12 20.40
N ASP A 146 7.80 23.63 19.34
CA ASP A 146 6.34 23.74 19.23
C ASP A 146 5.69 22.34 19.16
N TYR A 147 6.32 21.39 18.48
CA TYR A 147 5.87 20.00 18.43
C TYR A 147 5.97 19.30 19.80
N MET A 148 7.06 19.54 20.55
CA MET A 148 7.23 18.95 21.88
C MET A 148 6.34 19.61 22.95
N THR A 149 5.96 20.87 22.77
CA THR A 149 5.02 21.56 23.67
C THR A 149 3.56 21.26 23.35
N MET A 150 3.26 20.70 22.17
CA MET A 150 1.99 20.03 21.87
C MET A 150 1.94 18.61 22.47
N GLN A 151 1.97 18.53 23.80
CA GLN A 151 1.46 17.37 24.54
C GLN A 151 0.14 17.72 25.23
N PRO A 152 -0.71 16.71 25.44
CA PRO A 152 -2.11 16.77 25.09
C PRO A 152 -2.92 17.58 26.09
N GLY A 153 -3.78 18.45 25.55
CA GLY A 153 -4.90 19.00 26.27
C GLY A 153 -5.64 17.88 26.99
N GLN A 154 -5.68 18.03 28.31
CA GLN A 154 -6.56 17.33 29.20
C GLN A 154 -7.95 17.25 28.55
N ARG A 155 -8.37 16.03 28.19
CA ARG A 155 -9.79 15.72 28.26
C ARG A 155 -10.16 15.90 29.72
N ALA A 156 -10.76 17.03 30.04
CA ALA A 156 -11.43 17.24 31.29
C ALA A 156 -12.29 15.99 31.55
N MET A 157 -11.90 15.24 32.58
CA MET A 157 -12.78 14.26 33.19
C MET A 157 -14.03 15.01 33.59
N GLN A 158 -15.08 14.88 32.78
CA GLN A 158 -16.44 15.03 33.24
C GLN A 158 -16.56 14.08 34.43
N ARG A 159 -16.72 14.65 35.63
CA ARG A 159 -17.07 13.95 36.84
C ARG A 159 -18.41 13.26 36.59
N CYS A 160 -18.38 12.01 36.15
CA CYS A 160 -19.50 11.12 36.33
C CYS A 160 -19.65 10.92 37.83
N THR A 161 -20.82 11.27 38.34
CA THR A 161 -21.29 10.88 39.66
C THR A 161 -21.16 9.36 39.81
N PRO A 162 -20.79 8.85 41.00
CA PRO A 162 -20.76 7.42 41.26
C PRO A 162 -22.18 6.88 41.22
N VAL A 163 -22.60 6.37 40.06
CA VAL A 163 -23.69 5.40 40.02
C VAL A 163 -23.10 4.14 40.64
N CYS A 164 -23.61 3.77 41.82
CA CYS A 164 -23.36 2.47 42.43
C CYS A 164 -23.72 1.40 41.42
N PHE A 165 -22.70 0.88 40.72
CA PHE A 165 -22.82 -0.35 39.97
C PHE A 165 -22.92 -1.48 41.00
N PRO A 166 -23.94 -2.35 40.93
CA PRO A 166 -23.97 -3.55 41.75
C PRO A 166 -22.68 -4.33 41.51
N GLU A 167 -22.09 -4.78 42.62
CA GLU A 167 -20.89 -5.60 42.70
C GLU A 167 -20.95 -6.70 41.64
N GLN A 168 -20.20 -6.52 40.54
CA GLN A 168 -20.09 -7.58 39.55
C GLN A 168 -19.32 -8.74 40.19
N PRO A 169 -19.82 -9.97 40.07
CA PRO A 169 -19.15 -11.13 40.62
C PRO A 169 -17.72 -11.18 40.08
N LEU A 170 -16.79 -11.39 41.02
CA LEU A 170 -15.38 -11.65 40.81
C LEU A 170 -15.18 -12.41 39.48
N TRP A 171 -14.67 -11.71 38.47
CA TRP A 171 -14.42 -12.28 37.15
C TRP A 171 -13.45 -13.46 37.33
N GLU A 172 -13.96 -14.65 37.04
CA GLU A 172 -13.13 -15.83 36.88
C GLU A 172 -12.18 -15.53 35.70
N PRO A 173 -10.87 -15.82 35.81
CA PRO A 173 -9.93 -15.59 34.72
C PRO A 173 -10.50 -16.19 33.44
N GLN A 174 -10.83 -15.34 32.46
CA GLN A 174 -11.41 -15.82 31.22
C GLN A 174 -10.46 -16.86 30.64
N GLN A 175 -10.89 -18.12 30.67
CA GLN A 175 -10.17 -19.20 30.01
C GLN A 175 -9.90 -18.75 28.59
N PRO A 176 -8.68 -18.95 28.06
CA PRO A 176 -8.38 -18.61 26.67
C PRO A 176 -9.50 -19.19 25.80
N PRO A 177 -10.03 -18.41 24.83
CA PRO A 177 -11.11 -18.87 23.97
C PRO A 177 -10.82 -20.29 23.52
N PRO A 178 -11.77 -21.24 23.71
CA PRO A 178 -11.50 -22.65 23.53
C PRO A 178 -10.78 -22.84 22.20
N GLU A 179 -9.58 -23.43 22.26
CA GLU A 179 -8.78 -23.73 21.09
C GLU A 179 -9.72 -24.37 20.06
N GLN A 180 -9.89 -23.72 18.91
CA GLN A 180 -10.69 -24.28 17.83
C GLN A 180 -9.92 -25.46 17.25
N ILE A 181 -10.08 -26.62 17.87
CA ILE A 181 -9.46 -27.87 17.47
C ILE A 181 -10.07 -28.24 16.11
N CYS A 182 -9.25 -28.18 15.04
CA CYS A 182 -9.64 -28.54 13.66
C CYS A 182 -9.80 -30.06 13.44
N MET A 183 -10.05 -30.84 14.50
CA MET A 183 -10.08 -32.31 14.41
C MET A 183 -11.49 -32.84 14.17
N GLY A 184 -11.70 -33.38 12.96
CA GLY A 184 -12.76 -34.36 12.71
C GLY A 184 -13.82 -33.94 11.70
N SER A 185 -13.52 -34.10 10.40
CA SER A 185 -14.57 -34.25 9.39
C SER A 185 -14.05 -34.88 8.11
N THR A 186 -14.63 -36.02 7.77
CA THR A 186 -14.18 -37.01 6.80
C THR A 186 -14.40 -36.66 5.32
N ARG A 187 -14.71 -35.40 4.96
CA ARG A 187 -14.79 -34.90 3.56
C ARG A 187 -14.57 -33.38 3.45
N ARG A 188 -13.80 -32.78 4.37
CA ARG A 188 -13.56 -31.33 4.32
C ARG A 188 -12.49 -30.98 3.29
N ALA A 189 -12.61 -29.78 2.73
CA ALA A 189 -11.61 -29.16 1.88
C ALA A 189 -10.22 -29.27 2.54
N PRO A 190 -9.12 -29.32 1.77
CA PRO A 190 -7.79 -29.35 2.34
C PRO A 190 -7.62 -28.15 3.28
N GLU A 191 -7.19 -28.41 4.51
CA GLU A 191 -6.96 -27.41 5.56
C GLU A 191 -5.56 -27.64 6.14
N VAL A 192 -4.81 -26.56 6.33
CA VAL A 192 -3.44 -26.61 6.87
C VAL A 192 -3.41 -25.91 8.21
N SER A 193 -3.02 -26.63 9.27
CA SER A 193 -2.83 -26.04 10.60
C SER A 193 -1.52 -25.25 10.64
N LEU A 194 -1.58 -24.00 11.09
CA LEU A 194 -0.43 -23.12 11.30
C LEU A 194 -0.40 -22.73 12.77
N VAL A 195 0.76 -22.84 13.42
CA VAL A 195 0.94 -22.43 14.82
C VAL A 195 1.89 -21.24 14.87
N PHE A 196 1.38 -20.11 15.35
CA PHE A 196 2.15 -18.89 15.57
C PHE A 196 2.45 -18.71 17.06
N ASP A 197 3.64 -18.23 17.38
CA ASP A 197 4.01 -17.74 18.71
C ASP A 197 3.72 -16.23 18.80
N ASP A 198 2.82 -15.88 19.70
CA ASP A 198 2.46 -14.52 20.09
C ASP A 198 3.05 -14.23 21.47
N GLN A 199 4.33 -13.82 21.50
CA GLN A 199 5.04 -13.47 22.72
C GLN A 199 5.05 -14.59 23.78
N GLY A 200 5.30 -15.83 23.34
CA GLY A 200 5.28 -17.02 24.21
C GLY A 200 3.93 -17.73 24.28
N THR A 201 2.87 -17.15 23.71
CA THR A 201 1.55 -17.80 23.62
C THR A 201 1.37 -18.43 22.24
N ALA A 202 1.23 -19.76 22.19
CA ALA A 202 0.93 -20.46 20.95
C ALA A 202 -0.51 -20.15 20.48
N ARG A 203 -0.65 -19.78 19.20
CA ARG A 203 -1.91 -19.49 18.51
C ARG A 203 -2.02 -20.39 17.30
N THR A 204 -2.96 -21.32 17.32
CA THR A 204 -3.23 -22.21 16.19
C THR A 204 -4.31 -21.61 15.30
N VAL A 205 -4.06 -21.54 14.00
CA VAL A 205 -5.02 -21.13 12.98
C VAL A 205 -5.06 -22.15 11.84
N CYS A 206 -6.21 -22.32 11.19
CA CYS A 206 -6.38 -23.30 10.11
C CYS A 206 -6.57 -22.57 8.77
N ALA A 207 -5.56 -22.65 7.91
CA ALA A 207 -5.56 -22.02 6.60
C ALA A 207 -6.35 -22.85 5.57
N LYS A 208 -7.23 -22.17 4.84
CA LYS A 208 -8.08 -22.75 3.78
C LYS A 208 -7.74 -22.27 2.38
N PHE A 209 -6.94 -21.20 2.28
CA PHE A 209 -6.61 -20.55 1.02
C PHE A 209 -5.13 -20.19 0.95
N ARG A 210 -4.63 -20.04 -0.28
CA ARG A 210 -3.30 -19.52 -0.59
C ARG A 210 -3.35 -18.25 -1.46
N PRO A 211 -2.29 -17.43 -1.46
CA PRO A 211 -1.26 -17.39 -0.43
C PRO A 211 -1.79 -16.72 0.85
N LEU A 212 -1.02 -16.81 1.93
CA LEU A 212 -1.39 -16.20 3.22
C LEU A 212 -1.35 -14.66 3.20
N GLY A 213 -0.51 -14.07 2.32
CA GLY A 213 -0.39 -12.63 2.18
C GLY A 213 0.35 -11.95 3.35
N VAL A 214 1.41 -12.58 3.85
CA VAL A 214 2.22 -12.10 4.97
C VAL A 214 3.53 -11.50 4.46
N LYS A 215 3.93 -10.33 4.96
CA LYS A 215 5.24 -9.73 4.67
C LYS A 215 6.24 -10.12 5.76
N HIS A 216 7.44 -10.55 5.37
CA HIS A 216 8.54 -10.94 6.25
C HIS A 216 9.89 -10.43 5.73
N LEU A 217 10.95 -10.57 6.55
CA LEU A 217 12.29 -10.07 6.22
C LEU A 217 13.15 -11.05 5.40
N GLY A 218 12.62 -12.22 5.02
CA GLY A 218 13.39 -13.24 4.31
C GLY A 218 14.44 -13.91 5.20
N GLN A 219 14.14 -14.06 6.48
CA GLN A 219 15.03 -14.66 7.49
C GLN A 219 14.23 -15.63 8.35
N ALA A 220 14.85 -16.73 8.76
CA ALA A 220 14.27 -17.66 9.72
C ALA A 220 14.55 -17.20 11.16
N PRO A 221 13.59 -17.35 12.09
CA PRO A 221 12.23 -17.83 11.85
C PRO A 221 11.36 -16.76 11.17
N ILE A 222 10.31 -17.19 10.46
CA ILE A 222 9.38 -16.28 9.78
C ILE A 222 8.58 -15.50 10.83
N VAL A 223 8.87 -14.20 10.94
CA VAL A 223 8.13 -13.24 11.79
C VAL A 223 7.29 -12.34 10.90
N VAL A 224 6.00 -12.23 11.22
CA VAL A 224 5.06 -11.35 10.52
C VAL A 224 5.47 -9.89 10.75
N ARG A 225 5.82 -9.18 9.67
CA ARG A 225 6.15 -7.75 9.71
C ARG A 225 5.05 -6.86 9.17
N GLY A 226 4.12 -7.43 8.43
CA GLY A 226 3.01 -6.71 7.82
C GLY A 226 2.27 -7.64 6.89
N PHE A 227 1.41 -7.05 6.08
CA PHE A 227 0.51 -7.79 5.20
C PHE A 227 0.48 -7.14 3.81
N VAL A 228 0.25 -7.96 2.79
CA VAL A 228 -0.12 -7.45 1.46
C VAL A 228 -1.59 -7.01 1.46
N ILE A 229 -1.98 -6.20 0.48
CA ILE A 229 -3.39 -5.86 0.28
C ILE A 229 -4.18 -7.15 0.00
N ASN A 230 -5.37 -7.25 0.59
CA ASN A 230 -6.19 -8.46 0.55
C ASN A 230 -5.53 -9.69 1.20
N SER A 231 -4.77 -9.49 2.29
CA SER A 231 -4.14 -10.59 3.02
C SER A 231 -5.16 -11.50 3.72
N TYR A 232 -5.20 -12.77 3.32
CA TYR A 232 -6.00 -13.81 3.95
C TYR A 232 -5.65 -14.00 5.43
N ALA A 233 -4.36 -13.99 5.77
CA ALA A 233 -3.89 -14.16 7.14
C ALA A 233 -4.39 -13.06 8.08
N LYS A 234 -4.45 -11.82 7.59
CA LYS A 234 -4.94 -10.68 8.36
C LYS A 234 -6.46 -10.70 8.50
N LEU A 235 -7.17 -10.92 7.40
CA LEU A 235 -8.63 -10.70 7.33
C LEU A 235 -9.43 -11.85 7.95
N GLU A 236 -9.04 -13.10 7.68
CA GLU A 236 -9.80 -14.28 8.10
C GLU A 236 -9.12 -15.02 9.26
N LEU A 237 -7.79 -15.16 9.23
CA LEU A 237 -7.07 -15.89 10.28
C LEU A 237 -6.78 -15.04 11.52
N GLY A 238 -6.94 -13.71 11.43
CA GLY A 238 -6.68 -12.79 12.54
C GLY A 238 -5.22 -12.74 12.99
N VAL A 239 -4.29 -13.17 12.13
CA VAL A 239 -2.85 -13.11 12.39
C VAL A 239 -2.42 -11.65 12.52
N ARG A 240 -1.47 -11.37 13.42
CA ARG A 240 -1.00 -10.02 13.72
C ARG A 240 0.50 -9.86 13.47
N GLU A 241 0.92 -8.61 13.30
CA GLU A 241 2.34 -8.28 13.23
C GLU A 241 3.06 -8.67 14.52
N GLY A 242 4.30 -9.13 14.38
CA GLY A 242 5.13 -9.65 15.46
C GLY A 242 4.96 -11.15 15.74
N TRP A 243 3.89 -11.79 15.25
CA TRP A 243 3.69 -13.23 15.40
C TRP A 243 4.79 -14.01 14.67
N ARG A 244 5.28 -15.08 15.29
CA ARG A 244 6.36 -15.93 14.75
C ARG A 244 5.81 -17.28 14.35
N LEU A 245 5.95 -17.69 13.09
CA LEU A 245 5.53 -19.04 12.67
C LEU A 245 6.42 -20.10 13.33
N THR A 246 5.81 -21.07 14.01
CA THR A 246 6.51 -22.15 14.71
C THR A 246 6.17 -23.53 14.19
N HIS A 247 4.96 -23.77 13.68
CA HIS A 247 4.59 -25.05 13.07
C HIS A 247 3.76 -24.84 11.81
N VAL A 248 3.89 -25.77 10.86
CA VAL A 248 3.09 -25.86 9.63
C VAL A 248 2.67 -27.31 9.42
N GLY A 249 1.38 -27.58 9.25
CA GLY A 249 0.88 -28.94 8.99
C GLY A 249 1.20 -29.97 10.08
N GLY A 250 1.54 -29.54 11.30
CA GLY A 250 2.01 -30.41 12.38
C GLY A 250 3.54 -30.60 12.43
N GLU A 251 4.28 -30.08 11.46
CA GLU A 251 5.75 -30.06 11.46
C GLU A 251 6.28 -28.87 12.28
N ASP A 252 7.23 -29.12 13.18
CA ASP A 252 7.91 -28.08 13.97
C ASP A 252 9.01 -27.39 13.14
N LEU A 253 9.04 -26.07 13.21
CA LEU A 253 9.98 -25.18 12.51
C LEU A 253 10.96 -24.49 13.47
N LYS A 254 10.84 -24.66 14.79
CA LYS A 254 11.66 -23.93 15.79
C LYS A 254 13.16 -24.19 15.67
N GLY A 255 13.55 -25.35 15.15
CA GLY A 255 14.96 -25.73 14.95
C GLY A 255 15.59 -25.23 13.65
N SER A 256 14.79 -24.76 12.70
CA SER A 256 15.27 -24.40 11.36
C SER A 256 15.79 -22.96 11.33
N THR A 257 17.06 -22.80 10.98
CA THR A 257 17.72 -21.50 10.79
C THR A 257 17.79 -21.08 9.32
N ASN A 258 17.52 -21.99 8.39
CA ASN A 258 17.51 -21.71 6.96
C ASN A 258 16.12 -21.19 6.53
N PHE A 259 16.07 -19.96 6.00
CA PHE A 259 14.84 -19.34 5.54
C PHE A 259 14.21 -20.09 4.35
N GLU A 260 15.00 -20.49 3.36
CA GLU A 260 14.52 -21.17 2.15
C GLU A 260 13.86 -22.51 2.49
N GLU A 261 14.40 -23.22 3.48
CA GLU A 261 13.83 -24.47 3.97
C GLU A 261 12.47 -24.25 4.64
N VAL A 262 12.36 -23.24 5.51
CA VAL A 262 11.11 -22.92 6.21
C VAL A 262 10.05 -22.41 5.22
N GLU A 263 10.43 -21.55 4.28
CA GLU A 263 9.53 -21.04 3.24
C GLU A 263 9.09 -22.15 2.28
N GLY A 264 10.01 -23.03 1.88
CA GLY A 264 9.70 -24.20 1.05
C GLY A 264 8.67 -25.12 1.70
N ARG A 265 8.85 -25.48 2.98
CA ARG A 265 7.87 -26.28 3.73
C ARG A 265 6.51 -25.58 3.83
N LEU A 266 6.51 -24.28 4.11
CA LEU A 266 5.27 -23.49 4.14
C LEU A 266 4.56 -23.52 2.79
N TYR A 267 5.29 -23.31 1.70
CA TYR A 267 4.74 -23.34 0.34
C TYR A 267 4.20 -24.73 -0.01
N ASP A 268 4.93 -25.80 0.30
CA ASP A 268 4.54 -27.17 0.00
C ASP A 268 3.23 -27.57 0.68
N HIS A 269 3.03 -27.18 1.94
CA HIS A 269 1.76 -27.42 2.62
C HIS A 269 0.61 -26.60 2.04
N LEU A 270 0.87 -25.37 1.57
CA LEU A 270 -0.17 -24.48 1.08
C LEU A 270 -0.53 -24.70 -0.40
N ARG A 271 0.33 -25.32 -1.22
CA ARG A 271 0.21 -25.36 -2.69
C ARG A 271 -1.12 -25.95 -3.19
N ASP A 272 -1.67 -26.92 -2.46
CA ASP A 272 -2.89 -27.63 -2.83
C ASP A 272 -4.16 -26.89 -2.35
N LEU A 273 -4.01 -25.79 -1.61
CA LEU A 273 -5.13 -24.95 -1.21
C LEU A 273 -5.64 -24.11 -2.39
N PRO A 274 -6.95 -23.82 -2.44
CA PRO A 274 -7.52 -22.89 -3.41
C PRO A 274 -6.97 -21.48 -3.22
N VAL A 275 -7.01 -20.66 -4.27
CA VAL A 275 -6.52 -19.27 -4.19
C VAL A 275 -7.54 -18.37 -3.50
N TRP A 276 -7.03 -17.47 -2.64
CA TRP A 276 -7.82 -16.46 -1.96
C TRP A 276 -8.35 -15.43 -2.98
N PRO A 277 -9.69 -15.29 -3.13
CA PRO A 277 -10.24 -14.37 -4.12
C PRO A 277 -9.91 -12.91 -3.80
N LEU A 278 -9.68 -12.12 -4.85
CA LEU A 278 -9.54 -10.67 -4.76
C LEU A 278 -10.90 -10.00 -4.97
N PRO A 279 -11.55 -9.45 -3.92
CA PRO A 279 -12.75 -8.66 -4.10
C PRO A 279 -12.38 -7.24 -4.55
N LEU A 280 -12.98 -6.79 -5.64
CA LEU A 280 -12.99 -5.40 -6.08
C LEU A 280 -14.41 -4.84 -5.94
N GLU A 281 -14.52 -3.65 -5.37
CA GLU A 281 -15.78 -2.95 -5.19
C GLU A 281 -15.88 -1.80 -6.20
N PHE A 282 -16.99 -1.75 -6.94
CA PHE A 282 -17.26 -0.75 -7.95
C PHE A 282 -18.53 0.03 -7.61
N LYS A 283 -18.49 1.34 -7.82
CA LYS A 283 -19.65 2.21 -7.81
C LYS A 283 -20.13 2.42 -9.24
N VAL A 284 -21.38 2.06 -9.48
CA VAL A 284 -22.07 2.28 -10.76
C VAL A 284 -22.88 3.57 -10.68
N GLU A 285 -22.85 4.37 -11.74
CA GLU A 285 -23.65 5.60 -11.80
C GLU A 285 -25.15 5.26 -11.76
N GLY A 286 -25.89 5.88 -10.84
CA GLY A 286 -27.31 5.61 -10.61
C GLY A 286 -27.61 4.44 -9.67
N ALA A 287 -26.64 3.57 -9.35
CA ALA A 287 -26.84 2.52 -8.35
C ALA A 287 -26.67 3.06 -6.92
N SER A 288 -27.55 2.63 -6.01
CA SER A 288 -27.47 3.00 -4.59
C SER A 288 -26.36 2.26 -3.85
N GLU A 289 -26.12 1.00 -4.23
CA GLU A 289 -25.17 0.12 -3.56
C GLU A 289 -23.98 -0.22 -4.46
N PRO A 290 -22.77 -0.33 -3.90
CA PRO A 290 -21.61 -0.76 -4.66
C PRO A 290 -21.71 -2.23 -5.05
N THR A 291 -21.22 -2.55 -6.25
CA THR A 291 -21.13 -3.92 -6.77
C THR A 291 -19.78 -4.52 -6.42
N VAL A 292 -19.75 -5.69 -5.80
CA VAL A 292 -18.51 -6.40 -5.43
C VAL A 292 -18.30 -7.58 -6.37
N ILE A 293 -17.16 -7.60 -7.06
CA ILE A 293 -16.75 -8.67 -7.97
C ILE A 293 -15.50 -9.37 -7.40
N LYS A 294 -15.46 -10.69 -7.42
CA LYS A 294 -14.36 -11.49 -6.87
C LYS A 294 -13.54 -12.13 -7.99
N PHE A 295 -12.25 -11.84 -8.04
CA PHE A 295 -11.34 -12.38 -9.05
C PHE A 295 -10.45 -13.47 -8.48
N LEU A 296 -10.25 -14.54 -9.25
CA LEU A 296 -9.38 -15.67 -8.90
C LEU A 296 -8.11 -15.74 -9.77
N GLN A 297 -8.14 -15.08 -10.93
CA GLN A 297 -7.13 -15.24 -11.98
C GLN A 297 -6.59 -13.88 -12.47
N ARG A 298 -5.34 -13.89 -12.94
CA ARG A 298 -4.69 -12.77 -13.65
C ARG A 298 -4.38 -13.17 -15.11
N PRO A 299 -4.34 -12.20 -16.04
CA PRO A 299 -4.65 -10.78 -15.85
C PRO A 299 -6.15 -10.53 -15.61
N LEU A 300 -6.49 -9.46 -14.89
CA LEU A 300 -7.90 -9.12 -14.62
C LEU A 300 -8.67 -8.74 -15.89
N GLY A 301 -7.98 -8.09 -16.85
CA GLY A 301 -8.60 -7.59 -18.08
C GLY A 301 -9.32 -6.25 -17.94
N LEU A 302 -8.83 -5.37 -17.07
CA LEU A 302 -9.37 -4.04 -16.84
C LEU A 302 -8.36 -2.95 -17.26
N GLY A 303 -8.84 -1.91 -17.94
CA GLY A 303 -8.14 -0.64 -18.12
C GLY A 303 -8.81 0.46 -17.30
N PHE A 304 -8.02 1.35 -16.72
CA PHE A 304 -8.49 2.47 -15.91
C PHE A 304 -8.10 3.82 -16.53
N ASP A 305 -8.93 4.84 -16.31
CA ASP A 305 -8.61 6.23 -16.64
C ASP A 305 -7.46 6.76 -15.76
N THR A 306 -6.65 7.66 -16.33
CA THR A 306 -5.44 8.20 -15.68
C THR A 306 -5.75 9.23 -14.59
N LYS A 307 -6.93 9.84 -14.56
CA LYS A 307 -7.28 10.87 -13.57
C LYS A 307 -8.07 10.29 -12.41
N ILE A 308 -9.03 9.41 -12.72
CA ILE A 308 -9.93 8.79 -11.74
C ILE A 308 -9.93 7.29 -12.04
N PRO A 309 -9.90 6.40 -11.04
CA PRO A 309 -9.88 4.95 -11.26
C PRO A 309 -11.25 4.42 -11.74
N THR A 310 -11.68 4.88 -12.91
CA THR A 310 -12.90 4.47 -13.60
C THR A 310 -12.52 3.53 -14.74
N VAL A 311 -13.26 2.44 -14.89
CA VAL A 311 -13.04 1.45 -15.95
C VAL A 311 -13.30 2.10 -17.30
N ASN A 312 -12.25 2.28 -18.11
CA ASN A 312 -12.33 2.85 -19.46
C ASN A 312 -12.14 1.80 -20.55
N ARG A 313 -11.70 0.59 -20.18
CA ARG A 313 -11.55 -0.54 -21.09
C ARG A 313 -11.77 -1.85 -20.36
N VAL A 314 -12.46 -2.78 -21.01
CA VAL A 314 -12.58 -4.17 -20.58
C VAL A 314 -12.09 -5.00 -21.75
N TYR A 315 -11.11 -5.88 -21.50
CA TYR A 315 -10.51 -6.70 -22.55
C TYR A 315 -11.33 -7.98 -22.76
N ASP A 316 -11.45 -8.41 -24.02
CA ASP A 316 -12.20 -9.63 -24.36
C ASP A 316 -11.53 -10.89 -23.81
N SER A 317 -12.33 -11.93 -23.55
CA SER A 317 -11.91 -13.24 -23.04
C SER A 317 -11.21 -13.21 -21.67
N THR A 318 -11.32 -12.11 -20.94
CA THR A 318 -10.73 -11.95 -19.61
C THR A 318 -11.74 -12.22 -18.48
N PRO A 319 -11.28 -12.47 -17.25
CA PRO A 319 -12.16 -12.57 -16.08
C PRO A 319 -13.12 -11.38 -15.94
N ALA A 320 -12.67 -10.14 -16.16
CA ALA A 320 -13.52 -8.97 -16.06
C ALA A 320 -14.74 -8.98 -16.98
N GLN A 321 -14.57 -9.44 -18.23
CA GLN A 321 -15.69 -9.57 -19.16
C GLN A 321 -16.66 -10.66 -18.70
N ARG A 322 -16.14 -11.82 -18.23
CA ARG A 322 -16.98 -12.94 -17.75
C ARG A 322 -17.80 -12.56 -16.52
N GLU A 323 -17.22 -11.76 -15.63
CA GLU A 323 -17.89 -11.23 -14.44
C GLU A 323 -18.80 -10.02 -14.76
N GLY A 324 -18.90 -9.61 -16.03
CA GLY A 324 -19.83 -8.57 -16.48
C GLY A 324 -19.44 -7.15 -16.05
N VAL A 325 -18.15 -6.88 -15.81
CA VAL A 325 -17.68 -5.52 -15.52
C VAL A 325 -17.90 -4.63 -16.74
N GLN A 326 -18.45 -3.43 -16.54
CA GLN A 326 -18.79 -2.51 -17.62
C GLN A 326 -17.95 -1.23 -17.59
N LEU A 327 -17.90 -0.55 -18.72
CA LEU A 327 -17.27 0.77 -18.86
C LEU A 327 -17.99 1.79 -17.97
N GLY A 328 -17.23 2.75 -17.42
CA GLY A 328 -17.75 3.80 -16.54
C GLY A 328 -17.89 3.40 -15.07
N TRP A 329 -17.67 2.12 -14.72
CA TRP A 329 -17.68 1.69 -13.31
C TRP A 329 -16.49 2.27 -12.56
N ARG A 330 -16.73 2.88 -11.40
CA ARG A 330 -15.68 3.52 -10.59
C ARG A 330 -15.20 2.57 -9.50
N LEU A 331 -13.90 2.29 -9.45
CA LEU A 331 -13.31 1.46 -8.40
C LEU A 331 -13.30 2.21 -7.05
N THR A 332 -13.95 1.65 -6.03
CA THR A 332 -14.05 2.23 -4.68
C THR A 332 -13.29 1.46 -3.61
N ARG A 333 -12.99 0.17 -3.85
CA ARG A 333 -12.23 -0.67 -2.91
C ARG A 333 -11.47 -1.79 -3.62
N ILE A 334 -10.27 -2.10 -3.12
CA ILE A 334 -9.41 -3.20 -3.57
C ILE A 334 -9.09 -4.05 -2.34
N GLY A 335 -9.69 -5.23 -2.20
CA GLY A 335 -9.50 -6.04 -1.01
C GLY A 335 -9.95 -5.32 0.27
N ASP A 336 -9.04 -5.18 1.22
CA ASP A 336 -9.25 -4.41 2.44
C ASP A 336 -8.93 -2.91 2.31
N GLN A 337 -8.38 -2.48 1.17
CA GLN A 337 -7.99 -1.09 0.94
C GLN A 337 -9.11 -0.28 0.29
N ARG A 338 -9.56 0.77 0.98
CA ARG A 338 -10.51 1.74 0.42
C ARG A 338 -9.80 2.71 -0.53
N VAL A 339 -10.44 2.99 -1.66
CA VAL A 339 -9.98 3.95 -2.67
C VAL A 339 -10.77 5.24 -2.51
N HIS A 340 -10.06 6.35 -2.24
CA HIS A 340 -10.66 7.67 -2.11
C HIS A 340 -10.58 8.45 -3.43
N GLU A 341 -11.55 9.34 -3.67
CA GLU A 341 -11.58 10.18 -4.88
C GLU A 341 -10.39 11.14 -4.99
N SER A 342 -9.73 11.44 -3.87
CA SER A 342 -8.54 12.29 -3.83
C SER A 342 -7.23 11.54 -4.09
N GLN A 343 -7.24 10.21 -4.15
CA GLN A 343 -6.03 9.43 -4.39
C GLN A 343 -5.61 9.51 -5.85
N SER A 344 -4.30 9.52 -6.07
CA SER A 344 -3.77 9.52 -7.43
C SER A 344 -4.01 8.16 -8.09
N SER A 345 -4.33 8.15 -9.38
CA SER A 345 -4.48 6.92 -10.17
C SER A 345 -3.25 6.01 -10.05
N ARG A 346 -2.04 6.59 -10.01
CA ARG A 346 -0.78 5.85 -9.84
C ARG A 346 -0.74 5.04 -8.54
N GLU A 347 -1.17 5.63 -7.43
CA GLU A 347 -1.24 4.97 -6.12
C GLU A 347 -2.27 3.83 -6.14
N VAL A 348 -3.45 4.08 -6.72
CA VAL A 348 -4.50 3.05 -6.86
C VAL A 348 -4.04 1.88 -7.73
N LEU A 349 -3.33 2.16 -8.83
CA LEU A 349 -2.74 1.12 -9.68
C LEU A 349 -1.62 0.35 -8.97
N GLN A 350 -0.88 0.99 -8.07
CA GLN A 350 0.09 0.29 -7.22
C GLN A 350 -0.61 -0.67 -6.25
N TYR A 351 -1.71 -0.24 -5.62
CA TYR A 351 -2.52 -1.11 -4.78
C TYR A 351 -3.08 -2.30 -5.57
N LEU A 352 -3.59 -2.04 -6.77
CA LEU A 352 -4.12 -3.09 -7.63
C LEU A 352 -3.04 -4.08 -8.04
N ARG A 353 -1.83 -3.60 -8.36
CA ARG A 353 -0.69 -4.47 -8.70
C ARG A 353 -0.33 -5.40 -7.54
N GLU A 354 -0.18 -4.86 -6.34
CA GLU A 354 0.12 -5.64 -5.14
C GLU A 354 -0.98 -6.65 -4.83
N ALA A 355 -2.25 -6.28 -5.02
CA ALA A 355 -3.39 -7.15 -4.72
C ALA A 355 -3.59 -8.28 -5.77
N VAL A 356 -3.14 -8.07 -7.01
CA VAL A 356 -3.29 -9.03 -8.13
C VAL A 356 -2.13 -10.02 -8.22
N GLU A 357 -0.93 -9.64 -7.78
CA GLU A 357 0.26 -10.51 -7.74
C GLU A 357 -0.01 -11.92 -7.17
N PRO A 358 -0.81 -12.11 -6.10
CA PRO A 358 -1.04 -13.42 -5.51
C PRO A 358 -2.06 -14.31 -6.26
N LEU A 359 -2.70 -13.81 -7.34
CA LEU A 359 -3.71 -14.54 -8.10
C LEU A 359 -3.08 -15.58 -9.05
N GLN A 360 -3.85 -16.62 -9.41
CA GLN A 360 -3.41 -17.63 -10.38
C GLN A 360 -3.24 -17.02 -11.76
N GLU A 361 -2.20 -17.41 -12.50
CA GLU A 361 -2.16 -17.13 -13.93
C GLU A 361 -3.27 -17.92 -14.62
N ALA A 362 -4.00 -17.29 -15.54
CA ALA A 362 -4.92 -18.01 -16.40
C ALA A 362 -4.12 -18.91 -17.35
N ASP A 363 -4.52 -20.18 -17.45
CA ASP A 363 -3.94 -21.18 -18.36
C ASP A 363 -4.13 -20.84 -19.84
#